data_AF-A0A257H138-F1
#
_entry.id   AF-A0A257H138-F1
#
_cell.length_a   1.000
_cell.length_b   1.000
_cell.length_c   1.000
_cell.angle_alpha   90.00
_cell.angle_beta   90.00
_cell.angle_gamma   90.00
#
_symmetry.space_group_name_H-M   'P 1'
#
loop_
_entity.id
_entity.type
_entity.pdbx_description
1 polymer ?
#
loop_
_entity_poly.entity_id
_entity_poly.type
_entity_poly.pdbx_seq_one_letter_code
_entity_poly.pdbx_strand_id
1 'polypeptide(L)' 'MRKTEVLSIKTTPEIKVALKAIGEREHRSMANALETLVMDYFARNGLPFPPTAVAVGDVQKSVEEKGSQ' A
#
# COMPACT_ATOMS: atom_id res chain seq x y z
N MET A 1 24.65 -2.67 2.27
CA MET A 1 24.04 -1.42 1.75
C MET A 1 22.70 -1.78 1.13
N ARG A 2 21.58 -1.24 1.62
CA ARG A 2 20.27 -1.40 0.96
C ARG A 2 20.27 -0.57 -0.32
N LYS A 3 19.82 -1.15 -1.43
CA LYS A 3 19.59 -0.38 -2.67
C LYS A 3 18.29 0.40 -2.50
N THR A 4 18.33 1.69 -2.80
CA THR A 4 17.17 2.58 -2.82
C THR A 4 16.88 2.97 -4.26
N GLU A 5 15.61 3.01 -4.64
CA GLU A 5 15.16 3.47 -5.95
C GLU A 5 14.31 4.74 -5.80
N VAL A 6 14.33 5.60 -6.82
CA VAL A 6 13.54 6.83 -6.82
C VAL A 6 12.17 6.55 -7.44
N LEU A 7 11.11 6.82 -6.68
CA LEU A 7 9.73 6.67 -7.12
C LEU A 7 9.08 8.06 -7.32
N SER A 8 8.65 8.35 -8.55
CA SER A 8 7.93 9.60 -8.88
C SER A 8 6.44 9.33 -9.04
N ILE A 9 5.61 9.97 -8.22
CA ILE A 9 4.16 9.73 -8.15
C ILE A 9 3.41 11.02 -8.51
N LYS A 10 2.50 10.94 -9.48
CA LYS A 10 1.49 11.97 -9.71
C LYS A 10 0.25 11.62 -8.89
N THR A 11 -0.23 12.57 -8.10
CA THR A 11 -1.40 12.41 -7.23
C THR A 11 -2.06 13.76 -6.99
N THR A 12 -3.19 13.77 -6.28
CA THR A 12 -3.88 15.02 -5.94
C THR A 12 -3.15 15.76 -4.82
N PRO A 13 -3.31 17.10 -4.72
CA PRO A 13 -2.75 17.88 -3.61
C PRO A 13 -3.13 17.35 -2.23
N GLU A 14 -4.37 16.89 -2.07
CA GLU A 14 -4.93 16.38 -0.82
C GLU A 14 -4.20 15.13 -0.35
N ILE A 15 -3.89 14.20 -1.26
CA ILE A 15 -3.13 12.98 -0.93
C ILE A 15 -1.70 13.34 -0.51
N LYS A 16 -1.07 14.31 -1.17
CA LYS A 16 0.27 14.79 -0.79
C LYS A 16 0.27 15.36 0.63
N VAL A 17 -0.74 16.17 0.97
CA VAL A 17 -0.88 16.76 2.32
C VAL A 17 -1.13 15.68 3.37
N ALA A 18 -2.03 14.74 3.09
CA ALA A 18 -2.32 13.63 3.99
C ALA A 18 -1.07 12.77 4.25
N LEU A 19 -0.32 12.40 3.19
CA LEU A 19 0.90 11.61 3.32
C LEU A 19 1.98 12.35 4.13
N LYS A 20 2.09 13.68 3.96
CA LYS A 20 3.01 14.51 4.77
C LYS A 20 2.61 14.49 6.23
N ALA A 21 1.33 14.67 6.54
CA ALA A 21 0.82 14.65 7.91
C ALA A 21 1.05 13.29 8.60
N ILE A 22 0.91 12.18 7.87
CA ILE A 22 1.24 10.84 8.37
C ILE A 22 2.72 10.74 8.72
N GLY A 23 3.61 11.18 7.82
CA GLY A 23 5.06 11.19 8.07
C GLY A 23 5.43 12.03 9.29
N GLU A 24 4.86 13.24 9.42
CA GLU A 24 5.11 14.14 10.55
C GLU A 24 4.65 13.53 11.87
N ARG A 25 3.46 12.91 11.90
CA ARG A 25 2.92 12.23 13.09
C ARG A 25 3.78 11.09 13.59
N GLU A 26 4.44 10.38 12.69
CA GLU A 26 5.27 9.21 13.01
C GLU A 26 6.77 9.54 13.03
N HIS A 27 7.12 10.84 13.03
CA HIS A 27 8.51 11.33 13.01
C HIS A 27 9.38 10.70 11.92
N ARG A 28 8.78 10.47 10.74
CA ARG A 28 9.43 9.79 9.61
C ARG A 28 9.26 10.56 8.30
N SER A 29 10.11 10.26 7.33
CA SER A 29 9.99 10.83 5.99
C SER A 29 8.69 10.38 5.30
N MET A 30 8.23 11.14 4.30
CA MET A 30 7.09 10.73 3.48
C MET A 30 7.34 9.41 2.75
N ALA A 31 8.59 9.12 2.37
CA ALA A 31 8.97 7.86 1.74
C ALA A 31 8.78 6.68 2.70
N ASN A 32 9.29 6.79 3.93
CA ASN A 32 9.14 5.73 4.93
C ASN A 32 7.67 5.55 5.37
N ALA A 33 6.90 6.64 5.38
CA ALA A 33 5.46 6.57 5.59
C ALA A 33 4.75 5.79 4.48
N LEU A 34 5.08 6.09 3.22
CA LEU A 34 4.55 5.35 2.08
C LEU A 34 4.96 3.87 2.14
N GLU A 35 6.22 3.55 2.44
CA GLU A 35 6.68 2.16 2.59
C GLU A 35 5.88 1.41 3.67
N THR A 36 5.63 2.06 4.80
CA THR A 36 4.84 1.45 5.88
C THR A 36 3.39 1.23 5.46
N LEU A 37 2.76 2.19 4.79
CA LEU A 37 1.40 2.05 4.27
C LEU A 37 1.29 0.91 3.24
N VAL A 38 2.30 0.74 2.39
CA VAL A 38 2.36 -0.39 1.44
C VAL A 38 2.49 -1.70 2.22
N MET A 39 3.44 -1.81 3.15
CA MET A 39 3.63 -3.04 3.93
C MET A 39 2.39 -3.39 4.77
N ASP A 40 1.75 -2.40 5.37
CA ASP A 40 0.51 -2.54 6.14
C ASP A 40 -0.65 -3.02 5.25
N TYR A 41 -0.78 -2.53 4.02
CA TYR A 41 -1.75 -3.04 3.06
C TYR A 41 -1.55 -4.54 2.81
N PHE A 42 -0.32 -4.99 2.52
CA PHE A 42 -0.07 -6.42 2.29
C PHE A 42 -0.37 -7.26 3.54
N ALA A 43 0.07 -6.81 4.72
CA ALA A 43 -0.17 -7.50 5.97
C ALA A 43 -1.67 -7.64 6.29
N ARG A 44 -2.46 -6.57 6.11
CA ARG A 44 -3.91 -6.58 6.38
C ARG A 44 -4.71 -7.46 5.42
N ASN A 45 -4.23 -7.62 4.20
CA ASN A 45 -4.89 -8.43 3.17
C ASN A 45 -4.35 -9.88 3.15
N GLY A 46 -3.42 -10.24 4.05
CA GLY A 46 -2.79 -11.56 4.04
C GLY A 46 -1.96 -11.85 2.78
N LEU A 47 -1.50 -10.80 2.10
CA LEU A 47 -0.76 -10.89 0.86
C LEU A 47 0.75 -10.99 1.13
N PRO A 48 1.50 -11.79 0.35
CA PRO A 48 2.95 -11.86 0.45
C PRO A 48 3.59 -10.55 -0.06
N PHE A 49 4.59 -10.04 0.67
CA PHE A 49 5.40 -8.90 0.25
C PHE A 49 6.90 -9.28 0.17
N PRO A 50 7.61 -8.98 -0.94
CA PRO A 50 7.13 -8.34 -2.16
C PRO A 50 6.10 -9.21 -2.92
N PRO A 51 5.20 -8.59 -3.70
CA PRO A 51 4.21 -9.34 -4.46
C PRO A 51 4.88 -10.34 -5.39
N THR A 52 4.56 -11.61 -5.25
CA THR A 52 4.89 -12.63 -6.25
C THR A 52 3.98 -12.43 -7.46
N ALA A 53 4.49 -12.59 -8.69
CA ALA A 53 3.78 -12.30 -9.95
C ALA A 53 2.40 -12.96 -10.09
N VAL A 54 2.11 -14.01 -9.32
CA VAL A 54 0.83 -14.73 -9.28
C VAL A 54 -0.26 -14.06 -8.42
N ALA A 55 0.08 -13.16 -7.49
CA ALA A 55 -0.86 -12.67 -6.47
C ALA A 55 -1.66 -11.42 -6.87
N VAL A 56 -1.28 -10.72 -7.95
CA VAL A 56 -1.91 -9.45 -8.36
C VAL A 56 -3.17 -9.70 -9.24
N GLY A 57 -3.42 -10.96 -9.64
CA GLY A 57 -4.51 -11.33 -10.55
C GLY A 57 -5.86 -11.71 -9.91
N ASP A 58 -5.92 -12.01 -8.60
CA ASP A 58 -7.05 -12.76 -8.01
C ASP A 58 -7.81 -12.04 -6.88
N VAL A 59 -7.60 -10.75 -6.65
CA VAL A 59 -8.32 -10.00 -5.58
C VAL A 59 -9.71 -9.51 -6.03
N GLN A 60 -10.09 -9.71 -7.29
CA GLN A 60 -11.40 -9.31 -7.85
C GLN A 60 -12.36 -10.48 -8.08
N LYS A 61 -12.50 -11.46 -7.17
CA LYS A 61 -13.61 -12.44 -7.27
C LYS A 61 -14.04 -13.13 -5.97
N SER A 62 -14.23 -12.40 -4.87
CA SER A 62 -14.76 -13.01 -3.63
C SER A 62 -15.88 -12.22 -2.95
N VAL A 63 -16.57 -11.32 -3.66
CA VAL A 63 -17.79 -10.68 -3.13
C VAL A 63 -18.98 -10.93 -4.06
N GLU A 64 -19.27 -12.19 -4.34
CA GLU A 64 -20.57 -12.63 -4.87
C GLU A 64 -20.72 -14.11 -4.52
N GLU A 65 -21.27 -14.41 -3.34
CA GLU A 65 -22.12 -15.59 -3.07
C GLU A 65 -22.49 -15.60 -1.58
N LYS A 66 -23.54 -14.84 -1.23
CA LYS A 66 -24.52 -15.27 -0.21
C LYS A 66 -25.92 -14.91 -0.70
N GLY A 67 -26.32 -15.60 -1.76
CA GLY A 67 -27.72 -15.79 -2.14
C GLY A 67 -28.13 -17.22 -1.80
N SER A 68 -29.21 -17.34 -1.03
CA SER A 68 -30.11 -18.48 -0.84
C SER A 68 -29.58 -19.91 -0.89
N GLN A 69 -29.74 -20.60 0.23
CA GLN A 69 -30.51 -21.84 0.22
C GLN A 69 -31.45 -21.87 1.43
#